data_AF-A0A943JVS0-F1
#
_entry.id   AF-A0A943JVS0-F1
#
_cell.length_a   1.000
_cell.length_b   1.000
_cell.length_c   1.000
_cell.angle_alpha   90.00
_cell.angle_beta   90.00
_cell.angle_gamma   90.00
#
_symmetry.space_group_name_H-M   'P 1'
#
loop_
_entity.id
_entity.type
_entity.pdbx_description
1 polymer ?
#
loop_
_entity_poly.entity_id
_entity_poly.type
_entity_poly.pdbx_seq_one_letter_code
_entity_poly.pdbx_strand_id
1 'polypeptide(L)'
;MQEEKVINNKIWFKDKDLKIRIKLVNENENLFWVTINNKNIGFIMLMNDFIDWFYNEIGINIEVDTSWNNHKGFKVSKINLKMLVQEIKRFILYFDIKPLENSYQFNLEEWYN
;
A
#
# COMPACT_ATOMS: atom_id res chain seq x y z
N MET A 1 -9.28 -1.57 -9.80
CA MET A 1 -8.84 -0.43 -8.97
C MET A 1 -8.75 0.82 -9.83
N GLN A 2 -9.33 1.92 -9.37
CA GLN A 2 -9.36 3.21 -10.07
C GLN A 2 -8.63 4.26 -9.24
N GLU A 3 -8.09 5.28 -9.90
CA GLU A 3 -7.58 6.47 -9.22
C GLU A 3 -8.77 7.23 -8.61
N GLU A 4 -8.71 7.50 -7.31
CA GLU A 4 -9.74 8.22 -6.56
C GLU A 4 -9.42 9.72 -6.49
N LYS A 5 -8.15 10.06 -6.23
CA LYS A 5 -7.74 11.44 -5.94
C LYS A 5 -6.24 11.63 -6.17
N VAL A 6 -5.84 12.87 -6.52
CA VAL A 6 -4.46 13.34 -6.52
C VAL A 6 -4.38 14.66 -5.76
N ILE A 7 -3.44 14.76 -4.83
CA ILE A 7 -3.14 15.99 -4.08
C ILE A 7 -1.62 16.06 -3.89
N ASN A 8 -0.99 17.13 -4.35
CA ASN A 8 0.46 17.32 -4.28
C ASN A 8 1.20 16.12 -4.89
N ASN A 9 2.11 15.50 -4.14
CA ASN A 9 2.84 14.30 -4.53
C ASN A 9 2.18 12.99 -4.08
N LYS A 10 0.89 13.01 -3.74
CA LYS A 10 0.14 11.84 -3.25
C LYS A 10 -0.97 11.47 -4.21
N ILE A 11 -1.12 10.18 -4.44
CA ILE A 11 -2.12 9.58 -5.33
C ILE A 11 -2.86 8.51 -4.53
N TRP A 12 -4.18 8.54 -4.60
CA TRP A 12 -5.04 7.56 -3.95
C TRP A 12 -5.73 6.70 -4.98
N PHE A 13 -5.73 5.40 -4.75
CA PHE A 13 -6.43 4.41 -5.53
C PHE A 13 -7.45 3.68 -4.66
N LYS A 14 -8.60 3.32 -5.25
CA LYS A 14 -9.68 2.65 -4.55
C LYS A 14 -10.33 1.56 -5.41
N ASP A 15 -10.70 0.47 -4.74
CA ASP A 15 -11.51 -0.63 -5.28
C ASP A 15 -12.38 -1.17 -4.15
N LYS A 16 -13.66 -0.75 -4.10
CA LYS A 16 -14.56 -1.00 -2.96
C LYS A 16 -13.91 -0.53 -1.64
N ASP A 17 -13.63 -1.47 -0.75
CA ASP A 17 -13.07 -1.22 0.59
C ASP A 17 -11.54 -1.21 0.61
N LEU A 18 -10.89 -1.67 -0.46
CA LEU A 18 -9.45 -1.64 -0.62
C LEU A 18 -9.02 -0.25 -1.09
N LYS A 19 -8.12 0.38 -0.33
CA LYS A 19 -7.52 1.67 -0.68
C LYS A 19 -6.00 1.59 -0.63
N ILE A 20 -5.36 2.22 -1.61
CA ILE A 20 -3.91 2.38 -1.67
C ILE A 20 -3.60 3.86 -1.74
N ARG A 21 -2.71 4.33 -0.88
CA ARG A 21 -2.14 5.68 -0.92
C ARG A 21 -0.70 5.57 -1.34
N ILE A 22 -0.30 6.30 -2.37
CA ILE A 22 1.08 6.35 -2.88
C ILE A 22 1.59 7.79 -2.73
N LYS A 23 2.79 7.97 -2.18
CA LYS A 23 3.51 9.23 -2.11
C LYS A 23 4.76 9.14 -2.98
N LEU A 24 4.87 10.02 -3.97
CA LEU A 24 6.04 10.17 -4.83
C LEU A 24 7.10 10.94 -4.04
N VAL A 25 8.17 10.29 -3.60
CA VAL A 25 9.18 10.91 -2.72
C VAL A 25 10.18 11.71 -3.55
N ASN A 26 10.73 11.07 -4.58
CA ASN A 26 11.70 11.66 -5.50
C ASN A 26 11.64 10.91 -6.85
N GLU A 27 12.60 11.14 -7.73
CA GLU A 27 12.64 10.52 -9.05
C GLU A 27 12.87 9.01 -9.03
N ASN A 28 13.25 8.43 -7.89
CA ASN A 28 13.69 7.04 -7.75
C ASN A 28 12.84 6.23 -6.78
N GLU A 29 11.98 6.86 -5.98
CA GLU A 29 11.34 6.20 -4.85
C GLU A 29 9.87 6.62 -4.66
N ASN A 30 9.06 5.60 -4.37
CA ASN A 30 7.67 5.74 -3.95
C ASN A 30 7.48 5.13 -2.57
N LEU A 31 6.63 5.77 -1.76
CA LEU A 31 6.09 5.18 -0.53
C LEU A 31 4.64 4.81 -0.76
N PHE A 32 4.17 3.71 -0.20
CA PHE A 32 2.76 3.36 -0.26
C PHE A 32 2.23 2.72 1.03
N TRP A 33 0.94 2.92 1.25
CA TRP A 33 0.17 2.35 2.36
C TRP A 33 -1.10 1.72 1.82
N VAL A 34 -1.53 0.64 2.45
CA VAL A 34 -2.68 -0.14 1.99
C VAL A 34 -3.65 -0.35 3.15
N THR A 35 -4.94 -0.19 2.85
CA THR A 35 -6.01 -0.43 3.82
C THR A 35 -7.14 -1.23 3.21
N ILE A 36 -7.82 -2.01 4.05
CA ILE A 36 -9.12 -2.62 3.76
C ILE A 36 -10.07 -2.17 4.87
N ASN A 37 -11.25 -1.66 4.51
CA ASN A 37 -12.19 -1.07 5.48
C ASN A 37 -11.55 0.03 6.37
N ASN A 38 -10.68 0.84 5.76
CA ASN A 38 -9.86 1.86 6.45
C ASN A 38 -8.89 1.32 7.51
N LYS A 39 -8.72 0.01 7.65
CA LYS A 39 -7.74 -0.57 8.57
C LYS A 39 -6.41 -0.82 7.86
N ASN A 40 -5.30 -0.44 8.49
CA ASN A 40 -3.96 -0.74 7.97
C ASN A 40 -3.75 -2.26 7.88
N ILE A 41 -3.33 -2.75 6.71
CA ILE A 41 -3.04 -4.18 6.49
C ILE A 41 -1.55 -4.48 6.29
N GLY A 42 -0.67 -3.49 6.41
CA GLY A 42 0.76 -3.64 6.12
C GLY A 42 1.43 -4.72 6.97
N PHE A 43 1.02 -4.88 8.24
CA PHE A 43 1.54 -5.95 9.09
C PHE A 43 1.15 -7.35 8.58
N ILE A 44 -0.09 -7.53 8.14
CA ILE A 44 -0.59 -8.83 7.68
C ILE A 44 0.02 -9.18 6.33
N MET A 45 0.25 -8.18 5.49
CA MET A 45 1.01 -8.34 4.24
C MET A 45 2.42 -8.87 4.55
N LEU A 46 3.11 -8.30 5.54
CA LEU A 46 4.42 -8.81 5.99
C LEU A 46 4.36 -10.23 6.53
N MET A 47 3.33 -10.58 7.30
CA MET A 47 3.14 -11.95 7.80
C MET A 47 2.89 -12.99 6.69
N ASN A 48 2.51 -12.55 5.49
CA ASN A 48 2.26 -13.39 4.32
C ASN A 48 3.35 -13.18 3.25
N ASP A 49 4.58 -12.87 3.69
CA ASP A 49 5.76 -12.78 2.84
C ASP A 49 5.62 -11.81 1.65
N PHE A 50 4.91 -10.68 1.85
CA PHE A 50 4.67 -9.72 0.78
C PHE A 50 5.94 -9.19 0.11
N ILE A 51 7.03 -9.01 0.86
CA ILE A 51 8.31 -8.53 0.32
C ILE A 51 8.88 -9.56 -0.67
N ASP A 52 8.91 -10.83 -0.28
CA ASP A 52 9.43 -11.92 -1.10
C ASP A 52 8.53 -12.18 -2.31
N TRP A 53 7.21 -12.17 -2.12
CA TRP A 53 6.25 -12.23 -3.22
C TRP A 53 6.51 -11.16 -4.26
N PHE A 54 6.64 -9.91 -3.81
CA PHE A 54 6.81 -8.78 -4.72
C PHE A 54 8.15 -8.87 -5.47
N TYR A 55 9.23 -9.26 -4.78
CA TYR A 55 10.50 -9.50 -5.44
C TYR A 55 10.41 -10.63 -6.48
N ASN A 56 9.79 -11.75 -6.15
CA ASN A 56 9.69 -12.90 -7.05
C ASN A 56 8.82 -12.64 -8.28
N GLU A 57 7.74 -11.88 -8.11
CA GLU A 57 6.78 -11.63 -9.19
C GLU A 57 7.21 -10.48 -10.11
N ILE A 58 7.89 -9.46 -9.57
CA ILE A 58 8.20 -8.25 -10.34
C ILE A 58 9.66 -7.80 -10.29
N GLY A 59 10.53 -8.52 -9.58
CA GLY A 59 11.97 -8.26 -9.55
C GLY A 59 12.38 -6.98 -8.83
N ILE A 60 11.51 -6.43 -7.97
CA ILE A 60 11.73 -5.14 -7.30
C ILE A 60 11.73 -5.35 -5.79
N ASN A 61 12.74 -4.79 -5.12
CA ASN A 61 12.83 -4.82 -3.67
C ASN A 61 11.84 -3.84 -3.04
N ILE A 62 11.22 -4.29 -1.96
CA ILE A 62 10.40 -3.47 -1.07
C ILE A 62 11.06 -3.44 0.31
N GLU A 63 11.03 -2.27 0.94
CA GLU A 63 11.41 -2.10 2.34
C GLU A 63 10.21 -1.64 3.16
N VAL A 64 10.18 -1.96 4.45
CA VAL A 64 9.15 -1.47 5.37
C VAL A 64 9.41 0.00 5.67
N ASP A 65 8.36 0.81 5.61
CA ASP A 65 8.37 2.22 6.06
C ASP A 65 7.35 2.43 7.18
N THR A 66 7.73 3.18 8.21
CA THR A 66 6.86 3.59 9.31
C THR A 66 6.86 5.10 9.53
N SER A 67 7.32 5.87 8.54
CA SER A 67 7.51 7.32 8.65
C SER A 67 6.20 8.11 8.83
N TRP A 68 5.07 7.53 8.42
CA TRP A 68 3.76 8.15 8.55
C TRP A 68 3.04 7.65 9.81
N ASN A 69 3.12 8.42 10.90
CA ASN A 69 2.44 8.13 12.19
C ASN A 69 2.68 6.70 12.72
N ASN A 70 3.85 6.11 12.46
CA ASN A 70 4.18 4.71 12.77
C ASN A 70 3.32 3.65 12.05
N HIS A 71 2.54 4.05 11.05
CA HIS A 71 1.78 3.12 10.22
C HIS A 71 2.69 2.34 9.30
N LYS A 72 2.52 1.02 9.29
CA LYS A 72 3.24 0.13 8.37
C LYS A 72 2.83 0.43 6.94
N GLY A 73 3.77 0.97 6.19
CA GLY A 73 3.77 1.12 4.75
C GLY A 73 5.02 0.50 4.16
N PHE A 74 5.25 0.84 2.90
CA PHE A 74 6.28 0.19 2.10
C PHE A 74 6.96 1.23 1.20
N LYS A 75 8.28 1.09 1.11
CA LYS A 75 9.14 1.86 0.23
C LYS A 75 9.54 0.98 -0.95
N VAL A 76 9.41 1.51 -2.15
CA VAL A 76 9.69 0.77 -3.38
C VAL A 76 10.38 1.69 -4.37
N SER A 77 11.35 1.14 -5.11
CA SER A 77 11.95 1.84 -6.25
C SER A 77 10.87 2.27 -7.24
N LYS A 78 11.15 3.31 -8.01
CA LYS A 78 10.20 3.85 -8.99
C LYS A 78 9.77 2.75 -9.96
N ILE A 79 8.46 2.55 -10.00
CA ILE A 79 7.78 1.58 -10.83
C ILE A 79 6.56 2.24 -11.47
N ASN A 80 6.09 1.70 -12.59
CA ASN A 80 4.78 2.03 -13.12
C ASN A 80 3.71 1.84 -12.02
N LEU A 81 3.01 2.92 -11.65
CA LEU A 81 2.03 2.90 -10.56
C LEU A 81 0.86 1.94 -10.82
N LYS A 82 0.46 1.76 -12.08
CA LYS A 82 -0.59 0.79 -12.42
C LYS A 82 -0.13 -0.63 -12.12
N MET A 83 1.14 -0.95 -12.44
CA MET A 83 1.73 -2.25 -12.14
C MET A 83 1.78 -2.51 -10.62
N LEU A 84 2.30 -1.54 -9.85
CA LEU A 84 2.34 -1.60 -8.39
C LEU A 84 0.95 -1.86 -7.78
N VAL A 85 -0.05 -1.08 -8.20
CA VAL A 85 -1.43 -1.20 -7.71
C VAL A 85 -2.05 -2.56 -8.06
N GLN A 86 -1.84 -3.05 -9.28
CA GLN A 86 -2.34 -4.36 -9.68
C GLN A 86 -1.67 -5.49 -8.91
N GLU A 87 -0.38 -5.37 -8.63
CA GLU A 87 0.36 -6.39 -7.89
C GLU A 87 -0.08 -6.47 -6.43
N ILE A 88 -0.22 -5.32 -5.76
CA ILE A 88 -0.78 -5.26 -4.40
C ILE A 88 -2.17 -5.90 -4.38
N LYS A 89 -3.02 -5.58 -5.37
CA LYS A 89 -4.36 -6.16 -5.46
C LYS A 89 -4.30 -7.69 -5.67
N ARG A 90 -3.40 -8.17 -6.54
CA ARG A 90 -3.22 -9.60 -6.81
C ARG A 90 -2.78 -10.35 -5.56
N PHE A 91 -1.79 -9.83 -4.84
CA PHE A 91 -1.33 -10.38 -3.57
C PHE A 91 -2.48 -10.50 -2.55
N ILE A 92 -3.24 -9.42 -2.35
CA ILE A 92 -4.37 -9.40 -1.39
C ILE A 92 -5.42 -10.47 -1.74
N LEU A 93 -5.73 -10.62 -3.03
CA LEU A 93 -6.69 -11.62 -3.49
C LEU A 93 -6.16 -13.05 -3.36
N TYR A 94 -4.88 -13.27 -3.70
CA TYR A 94 -4.26 -14.58 -3.66
C TYR A 94 -4.17 -15.14 -2.23
N PHE A 95 -3.80 -14.31 -1.27
CA PHE A 95 -3.67 -14.69 0.14
C PHE A 95 -4.92 -14.43 0.98
N ASP A 96 -6.04 -14.02 0.36
CA ASP A 96 -7.30 -13.64 1.06
C ASP A 96 -7.05 -12.71 2.27
N ILE A 97 -6.22 -11.68 2.05
CA ILE A 97 -5.78 -10.77 3.13
C ILE A 97 -6.98 -10.00 3.67
N LYS A 98 -7.20 -10.11 4.98
CA LYS A 98 -8.22 -9.38 5.74
C LYS A 98 -7.56 -8.60 6.86
N PRO A 99 -8.07 -7.43 7.24
CA PRO A 99 -7.59 -6.72 8.43
C PRO A 99 -7.71 -7.57 9.69
N LEU A 100 -6.77 -7.40 10.63
CA LEU A 100 -6.95 -7.90 11.99
C LEU A 100 -7.99 -7.03 12.70
N GLU A 101 -8.66 -7.61 13.69
CA GLU A 101 -9.63 -6.86 14.51
C GLU A 101 -8.97 -5.65 15.17
N ASN A 102 -7.75 -5.82 15.68
CA ASN A 102 -6.93 -4.81 16.34
C ASN A 102 -6.04 -3.99 15.39
N SER A 103 -6.16 -4.15 14.07
CA SER A 103 -5.47 -3.28 13.11
C SER A 103 -5.87 -1.82 13.32
N TYR A 104 -4.90 -0.92 13.25
CA TYR A 104 -5.15 0.52 13.31
C TYR A 104 -6.15 0.94 12.23
N GLN A 105 -7.15 1.74 12.60
CA GLN A 105 -8.18 2.25 11.70
C GLN A 105 -7.97 3.73 11.43
N PHE A 106 -7.67 4.06 10.18
CA PHE A 106 -7.57 5.43 9.70
C PHE A 106 -8.93 6.12 9.73
N ASN A 107 -8.94 7.36 10.19
CA ASN A 107 -10.05 8.27 9.89
C ASN A 107 -9.85 8.94 8.51
N LEU A 108 -10.90 9.58 7.99
CA LEU A 108 -10.86 10.19 6.65
C LEU A 108 -9.84 11.33 6.57
N GLU A 109 -9.76 12.15 7.62
CA GLU A 109 -8.86 13.31 7.64
C GLU A 109 -7.41 12.87 7.59
N GLU A 110 -7.03 11.90 8.42
CA GLU A 110 -5.70 11.31 8.43
C GLU A 110 -5.37 10.71 7.06
N TRP A 111 -6.24 9.87 6.50
CA TRP A 111 -5.99 9.17 5.24
C TRP A 111 -5.71 10.10 4.05
N TYR A 112 -6.38 11.26 4.00
CA TYR A 112 -6.25 12.23 2.92
C TYR A 112 -5.27 13.38 3.21
N ASN A 113 -4.56 13.34 4.35
CA ASN A 113 -3.54 14.34 4.71
C ASN A 113 -2.18 14.10 4.05
#